data_AF-A0A7Z0AXG9-F1
#
_entry.id   AF-A0A7Z0AXG9-F1
#
_cell.length_a   1.000
_cell.length_b   1.000
_cell.length_c   1.000
_cell.angle_alpha   90.00
_cell.angle_beta   90.00
_cell.angle_gamma   90.00
#
_symmetry.space_group_name_H-M   'P 1'
#
loop_
_entity.id
_entity.type
_entity.pdbx_description
1 polymer ?
#
loop_
_entity_poly.entity_id
_entity_poly.type
_entity_poly.pdbx_seq_one_letter_code
_entity_poly.pdbx_strand_id
1 'polypeptide(L)'
;MNQQLACGTSALQWFADRNPGETSQFIASLIKTFPGNLALIRQAALRAAVVPLFIERAALICAALQTKTERHDFRRQLEGGLASVDLERFDQLMSAEWCRLRGK
;
A
#
# COMPACT_ATOMS: atom_id res chain seq x y z
N MET A 1 15.58 4.69 12.58
CA MET A 1 14.48 3.84 12.08
C MET A 1 13.33 3.92 13.09
N ASN A 2 12.10 4.22 12.68
CA ASN A 2 10.97 4.37 13.61
C ASN A 2 10.61 3.00 14.22
N GLN A 3 10.69 2.86 15.54
CA GLN A 3 10.42 1.60 16.25
C GLN A 3 9.01 1.07 15.99
N GLN A 4 8.02 1.96 15.84
CA GLN A 4 6.64 1.57 15.55
C GLN A 4 6.50 0.95 14.15
N LEU A 5 7.21 1.48 13.15
CA LEU A 5 7.21 0.92 11.81
C LEU A 5 7.87 -0.46 11.78
N ALA A 6 9.01 -0.63 12.48
CA ALA A 6 9.68 -1.92 12.58
C ALA A 6 8.76 -2.98 13.22
N CYS A 7 8.12 -2.65 14.35
CA CYS A 7 7.12 -3.51 14.98
C CYS A 7 5.95 -3.83 14.04
N GLY A 8 5.40 -2.82 13.35
CA GLY A 8 4.30 -2.99 12.42
C GLY A 8 4.65 -3.91 11.24
N THR A 9 5.85 -3.77 10.67
CA THR A 9 6.31 -4.64 9.58
C THR A 9 6.51 -6.08 10.03
N SER A 10 6.97 -6.32 11.26
CA SER A 10 7.09 -7.68 11.82
C SER A 10 5.73 -8.29 12.15
N ALA A 11 4.79 -7.48 12.65
CA ALA A 11 3.43 -7.92 12.96
C ALA A 11 2.65 -8.31 11.69
N LEU A 12 2.97 -7.74 10.53
CA LEU A 12 2.29 -8.05 9.27
C LEU A 12 2.35 -9.55 8.92
N GLN A 13 3.49 -10.21 9.15
CA GLN A 13 3.61 -11.65 8.94
C GLN A 13 2.65 -12.43 9.84
N TRP A 14 2.60 -12.07 11.12
CA TRP A 14 1.73 -12.72 12.08
C TRP A 14 0.25 -12.54 11.72
N PHE A 15 -0.15 -11.35 11.26
CA PHE A 15 -1.51 -11.10 10.78
C PHE A 15 -1.83 -11.92 9.53
N ALA A 16 -0.91 -12.00 8.56
CA ALA A 16 -1.11 -12.79 7.35
C ALA A 16 -1.35 -14.27 7.68
N ASP A 17 -0.58 -14.82 8.63
CA ASP A 17 -0.64 -16.24 8.98
C ASP A 17 -1.85 -16.58 9.87
N ARG A 18 -2.26 -15.68 10.77
CA ARG A 18 -3.25 -15.98 11.82
C ARG A 18 -4.58 -15.29 11.66
N ASN A 19 -4.62 -14.17 10.94
CA ASN A 19 -5.83 -13.36 10.81
C ASN A 19 -5.91 -12.71 9.41
N PRO A 20 -6.04 -13.52 8.34
CA PRO A 20 -5.99 -13.02 6.97
C PRO A 20 -7.11 -12.01 6.65
N GLY A 21 -8.26 -12.10 7.34
CA GLY A 21 -9.35 -11.14 7.21
C GLY A 21 -9.00 -9.72 7.66
N GLU A 22 -8.17 -9.57 8.69
CA GLU A 22 -7.76 -8.26 9.23
C GLU A 22 -6.50 -7.71 8.55
N THR A 23 -5.74 -8.56 7.87
CA THR A 23 -4.47 -8.19 7.23
C THR A 23 -4.64 -7.02 6.26
N SER A 24 -5.73 -7.01 5.50
CA SER A 24 -6.01 -5.93 4.58
C SER A 24 -6.25 -4.58 5.28
N GLN A 25 -6.93 -4.57 6.42
CA GLN A 25 -7.17 -3.36 7.19
C GLN A 25 -5.89 -2.88 7.89
N PHE A 26 -5.09 -3.81 8.40
CA PHE A 26 -3.81 -3.52 9.03
C PHE A 26 -2.83 -2.86 8.06
N ILE A 27 -2.72 -3.38 6.83
CA ILE A 27 -1.93 -2.76 5.75
C ILE A 27 -2.39 -1.32 5.49
N ALA A 28 -3.70 -1.09 5.38
CA ALA A 28 -4.24 0.25 5.15
C ALA A 28 -3.89 1.21 6.30
N SER A 29 -3.92 0.73 7.54
CA SER A 29 -3.49 1.48 8.71
C SER A 29 -2.00 1.86 8.62
N LEU A 30 -1.12 0.88 8.33
CA LEU A 30 0.32 1.13 8.18
C LEU A 30 0.63 2.19 7.12
N ILE A 31 -0.03 2.12 5.96
CA ILE A 31 0.16 3.09 4.88
C ILE A 31 -0.26 4.50 5.32
N LYS A 32 -1.40 4.63 6.00
CA LYS A 32 -1.89 5.92 6.51
C LYS A 32 -1.01 6.51 7.60
N THR A 33 -0.49 5.66 8.49
CA THR A 33 0.40 6.10 9.58
C THR A 33 1.79 6.47 9.06
N PHE A 34 2.29 5.78 8.04
CA PHE A 34 3.65 5.96 7.52
C PHE A 34 3.69 6.18 5.98
N PRO A 35 3.05 7.24 5.44
CA PRO A 35 2.89 7.44 3.99
C PRO A 35 4.21 7.70 3.24
N GLY A 36 5.28 8.06 3.96
CA GLY A 36 6.64 8.23 3.40
C GLY A 36 7.51 6.97 3.45
N ASN A 37 6.99 5.83 3.90
CA ASN A 37 7.76 4.59 4.09
C ASN A 37 7.20 3.40 3.30
N LEU A 38 6.58 3.66 2.15
CA LEU A 38 5.93 2.63 1.35
C LEU A 38 6.90 1.53 0.90
N ALA A 39 8.16 1.87 0.64
CA ALA A 39 9.18 0.89 0.28
C ALA A 39 9.39 -0.16 1.38
N LEU A 40 9.39 0.25 2.66
CA LEU A 40 9.53 -0.66 3.80
C LEU A 40 8.27 -1.50 4.02
N ILE A 41 7.09 -0.89 3.89
CA ILE A 41 5.81 -1.60 4.00
C ILE A 41 5.68 -2.64 2.88
N ARG A 42 6.06 -2.29 1.64
CA ARG A 42 6.12 -3.19 0.50
C ARG A 42 7.03 -4.38 0.75
N GLN A 43 8.23 -4.15 1.28
CA GLN A 43 9.16 -5.24 1.62
C GLN A 43 8.54 -6.20 2.65
N ALA A 44 7.82 -5.67 3.64
CA ALA A 44 7.12 -6.51 4.61
C ALA A 44 5.98 -7.31 3.95
N ALA A 45 5.20 -6.69 3.05
CA ALA A 45 4.14 -7.38 2.30
C ALA A 45 4.68 -8.48 1.38
N LEU A 46 5.85 -8.28 0.77
CA LEU A 46 6.56 -9.31 -0.01
C LEU A 46 6.94 -10.50 0.87
N ARG A 47 7.53 -10.26 2.04
CA ARG A 47 7.92 -11.34 2.97
C ARG A 47 6.71 -12.12 3.48
N ALA A 48 5.61 -11.41 3.76
CA ALA A 48 4.36 -12.00 4.22
C ALA A 48 3.47 -12.55 3.09
N ALA A 49 3.93 -12.56 1.84
CA ALA A 49 3.17 -13.04 0.67
C ALA A 49 1.77 -12.39 0.49
N VAL A 50 1.62 -11.11 0.89
CA VAL A 50 0.36 -10.34 0.84
C VAL A 50 0.45 -9.12 -0.07
N VAL A 51 1.34 -9.18 -1.07
CA VAL A 51 1.55 -8.11 -2.07
C VAL A 51 0.24 -7.68 -2.77
N PRO A 52 -0.68 -8.58 -3.18
CA PRO A 52 -1.93 -8.16 -3.81
C PRO A 52 -2.78 -7.25 -2.90
N LEU A 53 -2.86 -7.56 -1.61
CA LEU A 53 -3.58 -6.75 -0.62
C LEU A 53 -2.90 -5.38 -0.40
N PHE A 54 -1.56 -5.37 -0.41
CA PHE A 54 -0.79 -4.13 -0.36
C PHE A 54 -1.09 -3.23 -1.56
N ILE A 55 -1.06 -3.77 -2.77
CA ILE A 55 -1.33 -3.02 -4.00
C ILE A 55 -2.72 -2.43 -3.97
N GLU A 56 -3.73 -3.22 -3.61
CA GLU A 56 -5.12 -2.76 -3.52
C GLU A 56 -5.23 -1.57 -2.55
N ARG A 57 -4.72 -1.69 -1.34
CA ARG A 57 -4.83 -0.63 -0.33
C ARG A 57 -3.99 0.59 -0.67
N ALA A 58 -2.81 0.41 -1.22
CA ALA A 58 -1.97 1.49 -1.71
C ALA A 58 -2.69 2.27 -2.82
N ALA A 59 -3.32 1.59 -3.77
CA ALA A 59 -4.05 2.22 -4.87
C ALA A 59 -5.24 3.04 -4.37
N LEU A 60 -6.05 2.49 -3.47
CA LEU A 60 -7.20 3.19 -2.89
C LEU A 60 -6.78 4.44 -2.09
N ILE A 61 -5.71 4.33 -1.29
CA ILE A 61 -5.20 5.44 -0.51
C ILE A 61 -4.60 6.52 -1.42
N CYS A 62 -3.83 6.13 -2.44
CA CYS A 62 -3.28 7.05 -3.42
C CYS A 62 -4.38 7.81 -4.16
N ALA A 63 -5.43 7.13 -4.61
CA ALA A 63 -6.58 7.76 -5.28
C ALA A 63 -7.30 8.78 -4.39
N ALA A 64 -7.29 8.60 -3.06
CA ALA A 64 -7.91 9.54 -2.13
C ALA A 64 -7.08 10.82 -1.88
N LEU A 65 -5.79 10.84 -2.24
CA LEU A 65 -4.93 12.02 -2.08
C LEU A 65 -5.44 13.16 -2.95
N GLN A 66 -5.37 14.39 -2.44
CA GLN A 66 -6.01 15.54 -3.09
C GLN A 66 -5.22 16.01 -4.31
N THR A 67 -3.91 16.17 -4.16
CA THR A 67 -3.09 16.81 -5.18
C THR A 67 -2.45 15.79 -6.12
N LYS A 68 -2.21 16.21 -7.37
CA LYS A 68 -1.48 15.41 -8.35
C LYS A 68 -0.06 15.11 -7.85
N THR A 69 0.58 16.08 -7.20
CA THR A 69 1.94 15.94 -6.65
C THR A 69 2.00 14.82 -5.61
N GLU A 70 1.10 14.82 -4.62
CA GLU A 70 1.05 13.77 -3.58
C GLU A 70 0.88 12.37 -4.20
N ARG A 71 0.02 12.25 -5.22
CA ARG A 71 -0.18 10.96 -5.92
C ARG A 71 1.08 10.50 -6.67
N HIS A 72 1.77 11.43 -7.33
CA HIS A 72 3.03 11.11 -8.02
C HIS A 72 4.14 10.72 -7.03
N ASP A 73 4.29 11.45 -5.92
CA ASP A 73 5.28 11.14 -4.90
C ASP A 73 4.98 9.81 -4.20
N PHE A 74 3.70 9.50 -3.96
CA PHE A 74 3.26 8.21 -3.45
C PHE A 74 3.62 7.08 -4.42
N ARG A 75 3.27 7.23 -5.71
CA ARG A 75 3.58 6.25 -6.76
C ARG A 75 5.08 6.03 -6.92
N ARG A 76 5.88 7.10 -6.90
CA ARG A 76 7.34 7.02 -7.05
C ARG A 76 7.99 6.12 -6.01
N GLN A 77 7.47 6.08 -4.78
CA GLN A 77 8.00 5.19 -3.74
C GLN A 77 7.81 3.69 -4.04
N LEU A 78 6.91 3.34 -4.97
CA LEU A 78 6.65 1.97 -5.40
C LEU A 78 7.53 1.55 -6.59
N GLU A 79 8.11 2.52 -7.31
CA GLU A 79 8.99 2.29 -8.46
C GLU A 79 10.25 1.52 -8.02
N GLY A 80 10.69 0.57 -8.86
CA GLY A 80 11.89 -0.24 -8.61
C GLY A 80 11.71 -1.34 -7.56
N GLY A 81 10.51 -1.51 -7.00
CA GLY A 81 10.23 -2.48 -5.94
C GLY A 81 9.14 -3.50 -6.23
N LEU A 82 8.28 -3.23 -7.20
CA LEU A 82 7.19 -4.12 -7.62
C LEU A 82 7.50 -4.66 -9.02
N ALA A 83 6.96 -5.84 -9.33
CA ALA A 83 6.98 -6.34 -10.70
C ALA A 83 6.14 -5.42 -11.60
N SER A 84 6.42 -5.41 -12.91
CA SER A 84 5.68 -4.56 -13.86
C SER A 84 4.16 -4.83 -13.81
N VAL A 85 3.77 -6.10 -13.69
CA VAL A 85 2.35 -6.50 -13.57
C VAL A 85 1.67 -5.93 -12.31
N ASP A 86 2.40 -5.83 -11.21
CA ASP A 86 1.91 -5.29 -9.95
C ASP A 86 1.74 -3.76 -10.02
N LEU A 87 2.67 -3.08 -10.72
CA LEU A 87 2.57 -1.65 -10.99
C LEU A 87 1.40 -1.32 -11.93
N GLU A 88 1.21 -2.11 -12.99
CA GLU A 88 0.05 -1.98 -13.87
C GLU A 88 -1.26 -2.21 -13.10
N ARG A 89 -1.30 -3.22 -12.23
CA ARG A 89 -2.46 -3.47 -11.38
C ARG A 89 -2.75 -2.31 -10.43
N PHE A 90 -1.71 -1.75 -9.82
CA PHE A 90 -1.82 -0.54 -9.01
C PHE A 90 -2.44 0.61 -9.80
N ASP A 91 -1.95 0.89 -11.01
CA ASP A 91 -2.45 1.97 -11.85
C ASP A 91 -3.91 1.81 -12.21
N GLN A 92 -4.31 0.61 -12.63
CA GLN A 92 -5.70 0.30 -12.97
C GLN A 92 -6.63 0.56 -11.77
N LEU A 93 -6.27 0.05 -10.58
CA LEU A 93 -7.07 0.22 -9.37
C LEU A 93 -7.13 1.68 -8.93
N MET A 94 -6.00 2.39 -8.99
CA MET A 94 -5.92 3.80 -8.60
C MET A 94 -6.76 4.66 -9.54
N SER A 95 -6.67 4.47 -10.86
CA SER A 95 -7.50 5.19 -11.82
C SER A 95 -8.99 4.89 -11.65
N ALA A 96 -9.36 3.61 -11.46
CA ALA A 96 -10.75 3.23 -11.22
C ALA A 96 -11.31 3.89 -9.96
N GLU A 97 -10.55 3.89 -8.86
CA GLU A 97 -10.95 4.52 -7.61
C GLU A 97 -10.98 6.05 -7.70
N TRP A 98 -10.04 6.66 -8.43
CA TRP A 98 -10.04 8.10 -8.68
C TRP A 98 -11.33 8.54 -9.39
N CYS A 99 -11.70 7.83 -10.46
CA CYS A 99 -12.99 8.01 -11.13
C CYS A 99 -14.16 7.75 -10.15
N ARG A 100 -14.05 6.70 -9.32
CA ARG A 100 -14.83 6.43 -8.09
C ARG A 100 -15.22 7.70 -7.32
N LEU A 101 -14.18 8.38 -6.85
CA LEU A 101 -14.23 9.46 -5.88
C LEU A 101 -14.54 10.83 -6.49
N ARG A 102 -14.36 10.99 -7.81
CA ARG A 102 -14.47 12.27 -8.52
C ARG A 102 -15.48 12.27 -9.66
N GLY A 103 -16.06 11.12 -10.01
CA GLY A 103 -17.06 10.96 -11.07
C GLY A 103 -18.47 11.44 -10.66
N LYS A 104 -18.56 12.52 -9.89
CA LYS A 104 -19.80 13.26 -9.63
C LYS A 104 -19.69 14.65 -10.21
#